data_AF-A0A9W8DXN6-F1
#
_entry.id   AF-A0A9W8DXN6-F1
#
_cell.length_a   1.000
_cell.length_b   1.000
_cell.length_c   1.000
_cell.angle_alpha   90.00
_cell.angle_beta   90.00
_cell.angle_gamma   90.00
#
_symmetry.space_group_name_H-M   'P 1'
#
loop_
_entity.id
_entity.type
_entity.pdbx_description
1 polymer ?
#
loop_
_entity_poly.entity_id
_entity_poly.type
_entity_poly.pdbx_seq_one_letter_code
_entity_poly.pdbx_strand_id
1 'polypeptide(L)'
;PWDLPDKEHWVYSGYINATVIIDNAVNSTMTIPFLGFKGDYRTVPILRPNTADFPYLGSSQTNDRVTQVMSANAAGVPVFDMVKNLPIVTIAKDHPTAQIRVYAISQSTGKPCFALVDGVLDYAQQNFIGYRPTTTFTWSGYGYNKTNKSDLKRLANGIYRMKVTALRPFGDPSKPSDLDTWTSGFFKVAR
;
A
#
# COMPACT_ATOMS: atom_id res chain seq x y z
N PRO A 1 -13.20 -8.10 27.11
CA PRO A 1 -13.02 -7.94 25.66
C PRO A 1 -14.16 -8.51 24.79
N TRP A 2 -15.13 -9.23 25.35
CA TRP A 2 -16.21 -9.88 24.60
C TRP A 2 -17.17 -8.89 23.94
N ASP A 3 -17.39 -7.74 24.57
CA ASP A 3 -18.33 -6.70 24.10
C ASP A 3 -17.68 -5.69 23.12
N LEU A 4 -16.40 -5.86 22.78
CA LEU A 4 -15.69 -4.97 21.86
C LEU A 4 -15.96 -5.37 20.40
N PRO A 5 -16.24 -4.42 19.49
CA PRO A 5 -16.46 -4.73 18.08
C PRO A 5 -15.21 -5.28 17.38
N ASP A 6 -15.35 -6.39 16.64
CA ASP A 6 -14.24 -7.01 15.90
C ASP A 6 -13.64 -6.08 14.84
N LYS A 7 -14.48 -5.24 14.21
CA LYS A 7 -14.08 -4.30 13.14
C LYS A 7 -13.16 -3.16 13.61
N GLU A 8 -13.06 -2.96 14.92
CA GLU A 8 -12.27 -1.87 15.51
C GLU A 8 -10.85 -2.33 15.92
N HIS A 9 -10.53 -3.61 15.71
CA HIS A 9 -9.15 -4.11 15.79
C HIS A 9 -8.46 -3.80 17.13
N TRP A 10 -9.23 -3.93 18.22
CA TRP A 10 -8.76 -3.59 19.57
C TRP A 10 -7.55 -4.43 19.98
N VAL A 11 -6.52 -3.75 20.47
CA VAL A 11 -5.35 -4.35 21.10
C VAL A 11 -5.57 -4.39 22.60
N TYR A 12 -5.34 -5.55 23.20
CA TYR A 12 -5.45 -5.73 24.66
C TYR A 12 -4.26 -6.50 25.17
N SER A 13 -3.84 -6.20 26.40
CA SER A 13 -2.70 -6.87 27.04
C SER A 13 -3.07 -7.29 28.45
N GLY A 14 -2.21 -8.12 29.03
CA GLY A 14 -2.36 -8.53 30.42
C GLY A 14 -1.30 -9.55 30.78
N TYR A 15 -1.57 -10.28 31.85
CA TYR A 15 -0.69 -11.31 32.36
C TYR A 15 -1.49 -12.60 32.59
N ILE A 16 -0.92 -13.71 32.18
CA ILE A 16 -1.37 -15.05 32.55
C ILE A 16 -0.49 -15.52 33.70
N ASN A 17 -1.10 -15.85 34.83
CA ASN A 17 -0.41 -16.51 35.92
C ASN A 17 -0.56 -18.03 35.73
N ALA A 18 0.57 -18.71 35.53
CA ALA A 18 0.60 -20.16 35.42
C ALA A 18 1.31 -20.75 36.64
N THR A 19 0.72 -21.80 37.19
CA THR A 19 1.32 -22.59 38.27
C THR A 19 1.85 -23.88 37.67
N VAL A 20 3.15 -24.14 37.83
CA VAL A 20 3.80 -25.36 37.38
C VAL A 20 3.61 -26.42 38.45
N ILE A 21 2.96 -27.52 38.08
CA ILE A 21 2.73 -28.68 38.95
C ILE A 21 3.61 -29.82 38.45
N ILE A 22 4.46 -30.37 39.32
CA ILE A 22 5.28 -31.56 39.07
C ILE A 22 4.96 -32.55 40.20
N ASP A 23 4.66 -33.80 39.85
CA ASP A 23 4.29 -34.86 40.81
C ASP A 23 3.19 -34.45 41.81
N ASN A 24 2.14 -33.77 41.32
CA ASN A 24 1.03 -33.23 42.11
C ASN A 24 1.42 -32.18 43.17
N ALA A 25 2.65 -31.67 43.14
CA ALA A 25 3.11 -30.58 44.00
C ALA A 25 3.32 -29.29 43.19
N VAL A 26 2.92 -28.15 43.76
CA VAL A 26 3.23 -26.84 43.20
C VAL A 26 4.75 -26.64 43.28
N ASN A 27 5.38 -26.57 42.12
CA ASN A 27 6.83 -26.38 42.01
C ASN A 27 7.19 -24.89 41.92
N SER A 28 6.51 -24.16 41.05
CA SER A 28 6.75 -22.73 40.84
C SER A 28 5.53 -22.02 40.24
N THR A 29 5.53 -20.69 40.32
CA THR A 29 4.57 -19.83 39.63
C THR A 29 5.30 -18.93 38.64
N MET A 30 4.74 -18.78 37.45
CA MET A 30 5.26 -17.87 36.42
C MET A 30 4.19 -16.88 35.97
N THR A 31 4.60 -15.66 35.71
CA THR A 31 3.76 -14.62 35.13
C THR A 31 4.18 -14.39 33.68
N ILE A 32 3.25 -14.63 32.76
CA ILE A 32 3.49 -14.58 31.32
C ILE A 32 2.75 -13.34 30.79
N PRO A 33 3.46 -12.28 30.34
CA PRO A 33 2.80 -11.18 29.67
C PRO A 33 2.23 -11.66 28.33
N PHE A 34 1.06 -11.16 27.96
CA PHE A 34 0.48 -11.40 26.64
C PHE A 34 -0.05 -10.12 26.01
N LEU A 35 -0.12 -10.15 24.69
CA LEU A 35 -0.77 -9.16 23.85
C LEU A 35 -1.74 -9.91 22.93
N GLY A 36 -2.98 -9.44 22.87
CA GLY A 36 -4.03 -9.99 22.02
C GLY A 36 -4.59 -8.93 21.08
N PHE A 37 -5.21 -9.42 20.02
CA PHE A 37 -5.87 -8.63 18.99
C PHE A 37 -7.30 -9.16 18.82
N LYS A 38 -8.29 -8.26 18.90
CA LYS A 38 -9.70 -8.61 18.73
C LYS A 38 -10.07 -8.55 17.25
N GLY A 39 -10.63 -9.64 16.74
CA GLY A 39 -11.05 -9.79 15.34
C GLY A 39 -10.02 -10.51 14.47
N ASP A 40 -10.27 -10.54 13.16
CA ASP A 40 -9.35 -11.15 12.20
C ASP A 40 -8.26 -10.14 11.76
N TYR A 41 -7.03 -10.39 12.18
CA TYR A 41 -5.88 -9.54 11.83
C TYR A 41 -5.63 -9.43 10.32
N ARG A 42 -6.14 -10.36 9.50
CA ARG A 42 -6.05 -10.28 8.03
C ARG A 42 -6.90 -9.16 7.44
N THR A 43 -7.84 -8.61 8.19
CA THR A 43 -8.72 -7.52 7.74
C THR A 43 -8.15 -6.13 7.99
N VAL A 44 -6.99 -6.04 8.64
CA VAL A 44 -6.30 -4.78 8.90
C VAL A 44 -5.91 -4.12 7.56
N PRO A 45 -6.38 -2.89 7.28
CA PRO A 45 -6.01 -2.19 6.07
C PRO A 45 -4.54 -1.78 6.11
N ILE A 46 -3.85 -2.00 5.01
CA ILE A 46 -2.48 -1.51 4.77
C ILE A 46 -2.53 -0.10 4.21
N LEU A 47 -3.33 0.11 3.16
CA LEU A 47 -3.46 1.42 2.53
C LEU A 47 -4.51 2.20 3.30
N ARG A 48 -4.12 3.24 4.04
CA ARG A 48 -5.05 4.08 4.82
C ARG A 48 -6.05 4.77 3.88
N PRO A 49 -7.34 4.40 3.87
CA PRO A 49 -8.38 5.30 3.37
C PRO A 49 -8.74 6.24 4.52
N ASN A 50 -8.94 7.54 4.28
CA ASN A 50 -9.41 8.51 5.30
C ASN A 50 -8.30 8.94 6.29
N THR A 51 -7.60 10.04 6.06
CA THR A 51 -7.98 11.37 6.56
C THR A 51 -7.50 12.54 5.69
N ALA A 52 -6.81 12.28 4.57
CA ALA A 52 -6.22 13.31 3.70
C ALA A 52 -6.04 12.82 2.24
N ASP A 53 -7.07 12.21 1.65
CA ASP A 53 -7.13 11.79 0.23
C ASP A 53 -6.08 10.77 -0.24
N PHE A 54 -5.49 9.96 0.63
CA PHE A 54 -4.59 8.86 0.23
C PHE A 54 -5.36 7.57 -0.13
N PRO A 55 -4.81 6.72 -1.02
CA PRO A 55 -3.77 7.06 -2.00
C PRO A 55 -4.22 8.09 -3.04
N TYR A 56 -3.28 8.86 -3.60
CA TYR A 56 -3.58 9.80 -4.69
C TYR A 56 -2.54 9.79 -5.82
N LEU A 57 -2.94 10.35 -6.97
CA LEU A 57 -2.03 10.71 -8.06
C LEU A 57 -1.70 12.19 -8.00
N GLY A 58 -0.40 12.48 -7.92
CA GLY A 58 0.18 13.80 -7.96
C GLY A 58 1.09 14.00 -9.17
N SER A 59 1.66 15.20 -9.22
CA SER A 59 2.61 15.68 -10.21
C SER A 59 3.78 16.35 -9.50
N SER A 60 5.00 16.15 -9.99
CA SER A 60 6.10 17.08 -9.72
C SER A 60 6.10 18.16 -10.80
N GLN A 61 5.73 19.39 -10.48
CA GLN A 61 6.07 20.54 -11.33
C GLN A 61 7.23 21.26 -10.66
N THR A 62 8.37 21.41 -11.36
CA THR A 62 9.56 22.30 -11.20
C THR A 62 10.07 22.77 -9.82
N ASN A 63 9.38 22.49 -8.72
CA ASN A 63 9.55 23.10 -7.39
C ASN A 63 9.65 22.00 -6.30
N ASP A 64 9.99 20.76 -6.69
CA ASP A 64 10.17 19.56 -5.85
C ASP A 64 9.00 19.16 -4.92
N ARG A 65 7.85 19.85 -5.00
CA ARG A 65 6.64 19.53 -4.23
C ARG A 65 5.68 18.70 -5.07
N VAL A 66 5.30 17.53 -4.55
CA VAL A 66 4.22 16.72 -5.12
C VAL A 66 2.90 17.46 -4.90
N THR A 67 2.29 17.90 -5.99
CA THR A 67 0.95 18.50 -5.97
C THR A 67 -0.06 17.45 -6.39
N GLN A 68 -1.10 17.22 -5.58
CA GLN A 68 -2.17 16.31 -5.95
C GLN A 68 -2.89 16.86 -7.19
N VAL A 69 -2.96 16.05 -8.25
CA VAL A 69 -3.63 16.42 -9.52
C VAL A 69 -4.91 15.64 -9.75
N MET A 70 -5.15 14.60 -8.96
CA MET A 70 -6.43 13.93 -8.86
C MET A 70 -6.83 13.80 -7.39
N SER A 71 -7.76 14.65 -6.95
CA SER A 71 -8.64 14.39 -5.81
C SER A 71 -10.01 13.95 -6.33
N ALA A 72 -10.89 13.46 -5.46
CA ALA A 72 -12.26 13.08 -5.83
C ALA A 72 -13.06 14.19 -6.57
N ASN A 73 -12.57 15.44 -6.53
CA ASN A 73 -13.23 16.64 -7.08
C ASN A 73 -12.47 17.32 -8.24
N ALA A 74 -11.42 16.72 -8.80
CA ALA A 74 -10.63 17.35 -9.86
C ALA A 74 -11.34 17.30 -11.24
N ALA A 75 -11.47 18.45 -11.91
CA ALA A 75 -12.05 18.55 -13.25
C ALA A 75 -10.99 18.34 -14.34
N GLY A 76 -11.23 17.40 -15.26
CA GLY A 76 -10.39 17.13 -16.43
C GLY A 76 -9.44 15.93 -16.30
N VAL A 77 -8.88 15.49 -17.44
CA VAL A 77 -7.89 14.40 -17.49
C VAL A 77 -6.49 15.02 -17.46
N PRO A 78 -5.69 14.84 -16.38
CA PRO A 78 -4.37 15.45 -16.30
C PRO A 78 -3.44 14.92 -17.39
N VAL A 79 -2.55 15.79 -17.88
CA VAL A 79 -1.61 15.49 -18.95
C VAL A 79 -0.18 15.56 -18.42
N PHE A 80 0.59 14.50 -18.64
CA PHE A 80 1.99 14.38 -18.23
C PHE A 80 2.89 14.34 -19.47
N ASP A 81 3.90 15.22 -19.50
CA ASP A 81 4.87 15.31 -20.60
C ASP A 81 6.00 14.28 -20.48
N MET A 82 6.11 13.61 -19.33
CA MET A 82 7.15 12.62 -19.02
C MET A 82 8.58 13.19 -19.08
N VAL A 83 8.72 14.51 -18.93
CA VAL A 83 10.00 15.24 -18.90
C VAL A 83 10.07 16.12 -17.66
N LYS A 84 9.20 17.14 -17.56
CA LYS A 84 9.12 18.06 -16.42
C LYS A 84 7.96 17.72 -15.49
N ASN A 85 6.94 17.05 -16.02
CA ASN A 85 5.74 16.67 -15.32
C ASN A 85 5.60 15.14 -15.37
N LEU A 86 5.94 14.49 -14.24
CA LEU A 86 5.88 13.05 -14.04
C LEU A 86 4.70 12.70 -13.12
N PRO A 87 3.96 11.60 -13.39
CA PRO A 87 2.93 11.14 -12.48
C PRO A 87 3.56 10.47 -11.27
N ILE A 88 3.11 10.88 -10.08
CA ILE A 88 3.61 10.41 -8.79
C ILE A 88 2.46 9.80 -8.01
N VAL A 89 2.59 8.54 -7.61
CA VAL A 89 1.64 7.90 -6.69
C VAL A 89 2.13 8.10 -5.27
N THR A 90 1.28 8.68 -4.43
CA THR A 90 1.58 8.84 -3.00
C THR A 90 0.64 7.99 -2.17
N ILE A 91 1.20 7.22 -1.24
CA ILE A 91 0.47 6.35 -0.32
C ILE A 91 0.80 6.68 1.13
N ALA A 92 -0.14 6.40 2.03
CA ALA A 92 0.07 6.31 3.46
C ALA A 92 -0.21 4.87 3.90
N LYS A 93 0.69 4.31 4.71
CA LYS A 93 0.64 2.93 5.18
C LYS A 93 0.50 2.88 6.69
N ASP A 94 -0.59 2.31 7.17
CA ASP A 94 -0.87 2.25 8.62
C ASP A 94 -0.23 1.06 9.28
N HIS A 95 -0.04 0.01 8.49
CA HIS A 95 0.59 -1.22 8.91
C HIS A 95 1.72 -1.60 7.95
N PRO A 96 2.74 -2.32 8.46
CA PRO A 96 3.74 -2.91 7.60
C PRO A 96 3.11 -3.95 6.68
N THR A 97 3.66 -4.11 5.49
CA THR A 97 3.21 -5.10 4.52
C THR A 97 4.39 -5.82 3.92
N ALA A 98 4.23 -7.12 3.67
CA ALA A 98 5.26 -7.91 3.02
C ALA A 98 5.46 -7.51 1.55
N GLN A 99 4.49 -6.83 0.91
CA GLN A 99 4.59 -6.48 -0.49
C GLN A 99 3.71 -5.32 -0.92
N ILE A 100 4.30 -4.39 -1.69
CA ILE A 100 3.59 -3.35 -2.44
C ILE A 100 3.97 -3.44 -3.91
N ARG A 101 2.98 -3.35 -4.79
CA ARG A 101 3.18 -3.26 -6.25
C ARG A 101 2.53 -2.00 -6.77
N VAL A 102 3.23 -1.32 -7.66
CA VAL A 102 2.74 -0.12 -8.37
C VAL A 102 2.96 -0.32 -9.86
N TYR A 103 1.90 -0.21 -10.65
CA TYR A 103 1.97 -0.41 -12.10
C TYR A 103 0.97 0.48 -12.85
N ALA A 104 1.30 0.77 -14.10
CA ALA A 104 0.43 1.52 -15.00
C ALA A 104 -0.46 0.54 -15.75
N ILE A 105 -1.68 0.96 -16.10
CA ILE A 105 -2.60 0.20 -16.94
C ILE A 105 -2.92 1.09 -18.14
N SER A 106 -2.56 0.63 -19.33
CA SER A 106 -2.88 1.32 -20.58
C SER A 106 -4.36 1.14 -20.91
N GLN A 107 -5.07 2.23 -21.23
CA GLN A 107 -6.48 2.15 -21.63
C GLN A 107 -6.64 1.42 -22.97
N SER A 108 -5.72 1.59 -23.92
CA SER A 108 -5.83 1.00 -25.25
C SER A 108 -5.61 -0.51 -25.25
N THR A 109 -4.73 -1.02 -24.38
CA THR A 109 -4.44 -2.47 -24.31
C THR A 109 -5.14 -3.17 -23.16
N GLY A 110 -5.59 -2.43 -22.14
CA GLY A 110 -6.13 -2.97 -20.88
C GLY A 110 -5.11 -3.74 -20.03
N LYS A 111 -3.86 -3.88 -20.49
CA LYS A 111 -2.84 -4.71 -19.85
C LYS A 111 -2.03 -3.89 -18.84
N PRO A 112 -1.65 -4.49 -17.71
CA PRO A 112 -0.72 -3.86 -16.78
C PRO A 112 0.68 -3.80 -17.40
N CYS A 113 1.29 -2.63 -17.32
CA CYS A 113 2.68 -2.35 -17.65
C CYS A 113 3.43 -2.04 -16.34
N PHE A 114 4.41 -2.86 -16.00
CA PHE A 114 5.14 -2.79 -14.73
C PHE A 114 6.44 -2.02 -14.96
N ALA A 115 6.69 -0.84 -14.38
CA ALA A 115 7.98 -0.14 -14.53
C ALA A 115 8.14 1.15 -13.71
N LEU A 116 7.45 1.25 -12.58
CA LEU A 116 7.21 2.54 -11.97
C LEU A 116 8.26 3.01 -10.96
N VAL A 117 9.52 2.57 -11.11
CA VAL A 117 10.58 2.66 -10.09
C VAL A 117 10.33 1.62 -8.99
N ASP A 118 11.14 0.57 -9.03
CA ASP A 118 11.14 -0.64 -8.17
C ASP A 118 9.75 -1.16 -7.77
N GLY A 119 9.01 -1.65 -8.76
CA GLY A 119 7.64 -2.16 -8.68
C GLY A 119 7.39 -3.38 -7.77
N VAL A 120 8.26 -3.64 -6.80
CA VAL A 120 8.02 -4.50 -5.65
C VAL A 120 8.77 -3.89 -4.46
N LEU A 121 8.04 -3.29 -3.52
CA LEU A 121 8.61 -3.00 -2.20
C LEU A 121 8.24 -4.16 -1.29
N ASP A 122 9.19 -5.07 -1.06
CA ASP A 122 9.02 -6.17 -0.13
C ASP A 122 9.34 -5.70 1.31
N TYR A 123 8.61 -6.26 2.28
CA TYR A 123 8.77 -5.96 3.71
C TYR A 123 8.75 -4.46 4.03
N ALA A 124 7.78 -3.75 3.43
CA ALA A 124 7.59 -2.32 3.62
C ALA A 124 7.14 -2.01 5.05
N GLN A 125 7.89 -1.13 5.72
CA GLN A 125 7.53 -0.60 7.04
C GLN A 125 6.34 0.35 6.95
N GLN A 126 5.60 0.50 8.06
CA GLN A 126 4.52 1.50 8.17
C GLN A 126 5.05 2.94 8.04
N ASN A 127 4.15 3.86 7.67
CA ASN A 127 4.42 5.29 7.73
C ASN A 127 4.18 5.84 9.13
N PHE A 128 4.98 6.81 9.54
CA PHE A 128 4.84 7.51 10.82
C PHE A 128 4.61 9.00 10.56
N ILE A 129 3.52 9.56 11.08
CA ILE A 129 3.06 10.92 10.79
C ILE A 129 4.17 11.97 11.05
N GLY A 130 4.95 11.83 12.13
CA GLY A 130 5.98 12.80 12.51
C GLY A 130 7.36 12.64 11.85
N TYR A 131 7.58 11.61 11.03
CA TYR A 131 8.91 11.34 10.46
C TYR A 131 8.87 10.99 8.97
N ARG A 132 7.98 10.07 8.58
CA ARG A 132 7.80 9.60 7.19
C ARG A 132 6.31 9.37 6.95
N PRO A 133 5.52 10.45 6.78
CA PRO A 133 4.07 10.35 6.72
C PRO A 133 3.58 9.61 5.47
N THR A 134 4.39 9.55 4.40
CA THR A 134 3.99 8.98 3.10
C THR A 134 5.12 8.22 2.42
N THR A 135 4.76 7.44 1.40
CA THR A 135 5.69 6.85 0.43
C THR A 135 5.26 7.25 -0.98
N THR A 136 6.20 7.68 -1.81
CA THR A 136 5.95 8.19 -3.17
C THR A 136 6.62 7.32 -4.21
N PHE A 137 5.94 7.09 -5.34
CA PHE A 137 6.45 6.36 -6.50
C PHE A 137 6.29 7.21 -7.75
N THR A 138 7.40 7.56 -8.39
CA THR A 138 7.40 8.42 -9.59
C THR A 138 7.51 7.59 -10.85
N TRP A 139 6.64 7.83 -11.83
CA TRP A 139 6.75 7.16 -13.13
C TRP A 139 7.66 7.89 -14.10
N SER A 140 8.63 7.15 -14.66
CA SER A 140 9.45 7.62 -15.78
C SER A 140 8.82 7.42 -17.16
N GLY A 141 7.66 6.74 -17.26
CA GLY A 141 7.02 6.43 -18.55
C GLY A 141 7.56 5.19 -19.26
N TYR A 142 8.44 4.44 -18.60
CA TYR A 142 8.88 3.13 -19.04
C TYR A 142 7.93 2.04 -18.53
N GLY A 143 8.05 0.82 -19.05
CA GLY A 143 7.15 -0.33 -18.89
C GLY A 143 7.88 -1.62 -19.21
N TYR A 144 7.78 -2.65 -18.39
CA TYR A 144 8.11 -4.04 -18.72
C TYR A 144 6.90 -4.95 -18.49
N ASN A 145 6.90 -6.12 -19.12
CA ASN A 145 5.89 -7.15 -18.88
C ASN A 145 6.25 -7.92 -17.60
N LYS A 146 5.25 -8.31 -16.78
CA LYS A 146 5.45 -9.06 -15.52
C LYS A 146 6.43 -10.23 -15.66
N THR A 147 6.37 -10.93 -16.80
CA THR A 147 7.16 -12.14 -17.07
C THR A 147 8.57 -11.86 -17.61
N ASN A 148 8.85 -10.65 -18.08
CA ASN A 148 10.16 -10.31 -18.62
C ASN A 148 10.57 -8.89 -18.18
N LYS A 149 11.30 -8.82 -17.06
CA LYS A 149 11.79 -7.56 -16.49
C LYS A 149 12.92 -6.92 -17.33
N SER A 150 13.61 -7.68 -18.19
CA SER A 150 14.64 -7.13 -19.07
C SER A 150 14.07 -6.45 -20.31
N ASP A 151 12.77 -6.63 -20.58
CA ASP A 151 12.06 -5.93 -21.67
C ASP A 151 11.56 -4.55 -21.23
N LEU A 152 12.45 -3.74 -20.64
CA LEU A 152 12.13 -2.37 -20.25
C LEU A 152 11.99 -1.50 -21.50
N LYS A 153 10.76 -1.09 -21.79
CA LYS A 153 10.40 -0.29 -22.96
C LYS A 153 9.76 1.02 -22.56
N ARG A 154 10.00 2.06 -23.36
CA ARG A 154 9.27 3.32 -23.23
C ARG A 154 7.82 3.10 -23.69
N LEU A 155 6.85 3.38 -22.83
CA LEU A 155 5.44 3.23 -23.20
C LEU A 155 4.99 4.38 -24.12
N ALA A 156 4.09 4.08 -25.07
CA ALA A 156 3.59 5.05 -26.04
C ALA A 156 2.76 6.18 -25.38
N ASN A 157 2.61 7.30 -26.10
CA ASN A 157 1.64 8.33 -25.71
C ASN A 157 0.23 7.72 -25.71
N GLY A 158 -0.63 8.13 -24.78
CA GLY A 158 -1.94 7.52 -24.59
C GLY A 158 -2.55 7.79 -23.23
N ILE A 159 -3.65 7.12 -22.93
CA ILE A 159 -4.36 7.25 -21.65
C ILE A 159 -4.03 6.05 -20.75
N TYR A 160 -3.74 6.34 -19.49
CA TYR A 160 -3.31 5.38 -18.49
C TYR A 160 -4.06 5.56 -17.16
N ARG A 161 -4.00 4.53 -16.32
CA ARG A 161 -4.33 4.58 -14.89
C ARG A 161 -3.19 4.00 -14.07
N MET A 162 -2.99 4.52 -12.87
CA MET A 162 -2.06 3.96 -11.89
C MET A 162 -2.80 3.00 -10.97
N LYS A 163 -2.21 1.84 -10.70
CA LYS A 163 -2.75 0.87 -9.74
C LYS A 163 -1.72 0.53 -8.69
N VAL A 164 -2.15 0.55 -7.43
CA VAL A 164 -1.39 0.12 -6.26
C VAL A 164 -2.08 -1.10 -5.68
N THR A 165 -1.29 -2.12 -5.34
CA THR A 165 -1.75 -3.24 -4.52
C THR A 165 -0.81 -3.44 -3.35
N ALA A 166 -1.35 -3.66 -2.15
CA ALA A 166 -0.59 -3.97 -0.95
C ALA A 166 -1.12 -5.25 -0.30
N LEU A 167 -0.22 -6.14 0.14
CA LEU A 167 -0.60 -7.43 0.72
C LEU A 167 -1.00 -7.28 2.19
N ARG A 168 -2.21 -7.70 2.54
CA ARG A 168 -2.68 -7.70 3.94
C ARG A 168 -1.90 -8.71 4.79
N PRO A 169 -1.91 -8.57 6.13
CA PRO A 169 -1.21 -9.50 7.01
C PRO A 169 -1.60 -10.96 6.74
N PHE A 170 -0.60 -11.85 6.65
CA PHE A 170 -0.78 -13.28 6.35
C PHE A 170 -1.52 -13.60 5.03
N GLY A 171 -1.61 -12.64 4.11
CA GLY A 171 -2.27 -12.81 2.82
C GLY A 171 -1.43 -13.61 1.81
N ASP A 172 -2.11 -14.16 0.81
CA ASP A 172 -1.49 -14.80 -0.35
C ASP A 172 -1.43 -13.81 -1.54
N PRO A 173 -0.24 -13.46 -2.07
CA PRO A 173 -0.10 -12.49 -3.17
C PRO A 173 -0.70 -12.96 -4.50
N SER A 174 -1.13 -14.22 -4.60
CA SER A 174 -1.89 -14.75 -5.74
C SER A 174 -3.40 -14.57 -5.61
N LYS A 175 -3.92 -14.25 -4.40
CA LYS A 175 -5.35 -14.10 -4.12
C LYS A 175 -5.75 -12.61 -4.05
N PRO A 176 -6.59 -12.12 -4.99
CA PRO A 176 -6.99 -10.70 -4.99
C PRO A 176 -7.74 -10.25 -3.73
N SER A 177 -8.43 -11.16 -3.02
CA SER A 177 -9.12 -10.87 -1.75
C SER A 177 -8.17 -10.44 -0.62
N ASP A 178 -6.91 -10.82 -0.73
CA ASP A 178 -5.89 -10.61 0.30
C ASP A 178 -5.09 -9.32 0.05
N LEU A 179 -5.50 -8.55 -0.98
CA LEU A 179 -4.84 -7.33 -1.40
C LEU A 179 -5.73 -6.11 -1.14
N ASP A 180 -5.16 -5.10 -0.48
CA ASP A 180 -5.68 -3.74 -0.60
C ASP A 180 -5.33 -3.20 -1.97
N THR A 181 -6.31 -2.60 -2.64
CA THR A 181 -6.16 -2.10 -4.01
C THR A 181 -6.65 -0.67 -4.11
N TRP A 182 -5.84 0.16 -4.77
CA TRP A 182 -6.25 1.49 -5.22
C TRP A 182 -5.96 1.65 -6.71
N THR A 183 -6.84 2.33 -7.43
CA THR A 183 -6.66 2.68 -8.84
C THR A 183 -6.99 4.15 -9.05
N SER A 184 -6.07 4.91 -9.64
CA SER A 184 -6.27 6.34 -9.93
C SER A 184 -7.39 6.58 -10.94
N GLY A 185 -7.80 7.84 -11.12
CA GLY A 185 -8.49 8.26 -12.34
C GLY A 185 -7.62 8.12 -13.59
N PHE A 186 -8.19 8.41 -14.76
CA PHE A 186 -7.46 8.43 -16.01
C PHE A 186 -6.52 9.63 -16.11
N PHE A 187 -5.37 9.44 -16.74
CA PHE A 187 -4.45 10.52 -17.11
C PHE A 187 -3.86 10.27 -18.49
N LYS A 188 -3.44 11.33 -19.17
CA LYS A 188 -2.84 11.29 -20.50
C LYS A 188 -1.32 11.42 -20.40
N VAL A 189 -0.61 10.61 -21.15
CA VAL A 189 0.81 10.78 -21.46
C VAL A 189 0.92 11.41 -22.84
N ALA A 190 1.53 12.59 -22.92
CA ALA A 190 1.74 13.35 -24.15
C ALA A 190 3.08 14.09 -24.09
N ARG A 191 4.10 13.48 -24.69
CA ARG A 191 5.48 13.98 -24.77
C ARG A 191 5.66 15.00 -25.88
#